data_AF-A0A956UGX5-F1
#
_entry.id   AF-A0A956UGX5-F1
#
_cell.length_a   1.000
_cell.length_b   1.000
_cell.length_c   1.000
_cell.angle_alpha   90.00
_cell.angle_beta   90.00
_cell.angle_gamma   90.00
#
_symmetry.space_group_name_H-M   'P 1'
#
loop_
_entity.id
_entity.type
_entity.pdbx_description
1 polymer ?
#
loop_
_entity_poly.entity_id
_entity_poly.type
_entity_poly.pdbx_seq_one_letter_code
_entity_poly.pdbx_strand_id
1 'polypeptide(L)' 'MNVSEVARRTGLSASGVRWYESVGVLPAAPRKENGYREY' A
#
# COMPACT_ATOMS: atom_id res chain seq x y z
N MET A 1 3.78 -8.14 0.66
CA MET A 1 2.92 -7.82 -0.51
C MET A 1 3.35 -6.46 -1.07
N ASN A 2 3.11 -6.15 -2.36
CA ASN A 2 3.36 -4.78 -2.88
C ASN A 2 2.03 -4.04 -3.07
N VAL A 3 2.09 -2.71 -3.22
CA VAL A 3 0.87 -1.89 -3.39
C VAL A 3 0.02 -2.32 -4.59
N SER A 4 0.65 -2.81 -5.66
CA SER A 4 -0.04 -3.25 -6.88
C SER A 4 -0.83 -4.54 -6.67
N GLU A 5 -0.31 -5.44 -5.85
CA GLU A 5 -0.96 -6.69 -5.46
C GLU A 5 -2.16 -6.41 -4.54
N VAL A 6 -2.01 -5.48 -3.57
CA VAL A 6 -3.13 -5.00 -2.73
C VAL A 6 -4.22 -4.36 -3.58
N ALA A 7 -3.84 -3.47 -4.48
CA ALA A 7 -4.74 -2.81 -5.44
C ALA A 7 -5.55 -3.85 -6.22
N ARG A 8 -4.88 -4.87 -6.78
CA ARG A 8 -5.55 -5.95 -7.53
C ARG A 8 -6.54 -6.75 -6.69
N ARG A 9 -6.17 -7.10 -5.46
CA ARG A 9 -7.01 -7.92 -4.56
C ARG A 9 -8.22 -7.15 -4.05
N THR A 10 -8.08 -5.84 -3.86
CA THR A 10 -9.13 -4.97 -3.30
C THR A 10 -9.98 -4.28 -4.37
N GLY A 11 -9.59 -4.37 -5.64
CA GLY A 11 -10.22 -3.62 -6.73
C GLY A 11 -9.94 -2.10 -6.66
N LEU A 12 -8.97 -1.68 -5.85
CA LEU A 12 -8.56 -0.29 -5.72
C LEU A 12 -7.42 0.04 -6.70
N SER A 13 -7.24 1.32 -6.99
CA SER A 13 -6.01 1.78 -7.64
C SER A 13 -4.85 1.83 -6.65
N ALA A 14 -3.61 1.67 -7.13
CA ALA A 14 -2.42 1.81 -6.27
C ALA A 14 -2.31 3.20 -5.63
N SER A 15 -2.79 4.25 -6.32
CA SER A 15 -2.93 5.60 -5.78
C SER A 15 -3.97 5.67 -4.67
N GLY A 16 -5.10 4.97 -4.81
CA GLY A 16 -6.12 4.87 -3.76
C GLY A 16 -5.59 4.20 -2.50
N VAL A 17 -4.86 3.09 -2.63
CA VAL A 17 -4.22 2.42 -1.48
C VAL A 17 -3.26 3.37 -0.74
N ARG A 18 -2.43 4.12 -1.47
CA ARG A 18 -1.54 5.13 -0.87
C ARG A 18 -2.30 6.29 -0.25
N TRP A 19 -3.42 6.69 -0.83
CA TRP A 19 -4.27 7.74 -0.28
C TRP A 19 -4.84 7.30 1.08
N TYR A 20 -5.39 6.09 1.17
CA TYR A 20 -5.88 5.52 2.43
C TYR A 20 -4.78 5.36 3.49
N GLU A 21 -3.56 5.01 3.10
CA GLU A 21 -2.38 5.03 3.97
C GLU A 21 -2.07 6.45 4.45
N SER A 22 -2.13 7.45 3.55
CA SER A 22 -1.83 8.85 3.88
C SER A 22 -2.87 9.51 4.80
N VAL A 23 -4.15 9.12 4.69
CA VAL A 23 -5.22 9.61 5.57
C VAL A 23 -5.37 8.80 6.86
N GLY A 24 -4.50 7.78 7.07
CA GLY A 24 -4.47 6.98 8.29
C GLY A 24 -5.58 5.91 8.40
N VAL A 25 -6.30 5.63 7.31
CA VAL A 25 -7.29 4.55 7.26
C VAL A 25 -6.61 3.18 7.20
N LEU A 26 -5.50 3.10 6.46
CA LEU A 26 -4.63 1.93 6.43
C LEU A 26 -3.38 2.18 7.28
N PRO A 27 -2.86 1.16 7.99
CA PRO A 27 -1.58 1.28 8.67
C PRO A 27 -0.45 1.54 7.67
N ALA A 28 0.55 2.31 8.09
CA ALA A 28 1.73 2.57 7.28
C ALA A 28 2.47 1.26 6.96
N ALA A 29 2.74 1.02 5.68
CA ALA A 29 3.40 -0.21 5.25
C ALA A 29 4.87 -0.20 5.69
N PRO A 30 5.36 -1.24 6.39
CA PRO A 30 6.78 -1.35 6.71
C PRO A 30 7.62 -1.31 5.44
N ARG A 31 8.78 -0.68 5.53
CA ARG A 31 9.73 -0.66 4.41
C ARG A 31 10.69 -1.83 4.56
N LYS A 32 10.91 -2.56 3.46
CA LYS A 32 12.01 -3.51 3.35
C LYS A 32 13.34 -2.79 3.29
N GLU A 33 14.41 -3.53 3.55
CA GLU A 33 15.81 -3.09 3.43
C GLU A 33 16.13 -2.50 2.04
N ASN A 34 15.42 -2.96 1.00
CA ASN A 34 15.52 -2.46 -0.36
C ASN A 34 14.71 -1.17 -0.63
N GLY A 35 14.12 -0.55 0.41
CA GLY A 35 13.37 0.71 0.33
C GLY A 35 11.93 0.59 -0.17
N TYR A 36 11.50 -0.59 -0.62
CA TYR A 36 10.12 -0.82 -1.08
C TYR A 36 9.15 -1.01 0.10
N ARG A 37 7.93 -0.51 -0.07
CA ARG A 37 6.84 -0.76 0.89
C ARG A 37 6.38 -2.21 0.79
N GLU A 38 6.35 -2.88 1.92
CA GLU A 38 5.73 -4.17 2.10
C GLU A 38 4.36 -3.98 2.75
N TYR A 39 3.33 -4.26 1.95
CA TYR A 39 1.95 -4.39 2.41
C TYR A 39 1.63 -5.85 2.78
#